data_AF-A0A6I1NSJ2-F1
#
_entry.id   AF-A0A6I1NSJ2-F1
#
_cell.length_a   1.000
_cell.length_b   1.000
_cell.length_c   1.000
_cell.angle_alpha   90.00
_cell.angle_beta   90.00
_cell.angle_gamma   90.00
#
_symmetry.space_group_name_H-M   'P 1'
#
loop_
_entity.id
_entity.type
_entity.pdbx_description
1 polymer ?
#
loop_
_entity_poly.entity_id
_entity_poly.type
_entity_poly.pdbx_seq_one_letter_code
_entity_poly.pdbx_strand_id
1 'polypeptide(L)'
;MSLMRMNHVKNELKSLSDVIASLIKNHERDLMEYNTQASESESKFTERESMAHSQQDWDALHEINIERLSSTQPLKTIESLAKLQNELILVKHVALIESMIVKTFWCLTYVLSHQEYQKQYFLDQTNFSDGFEAASKIQELTNNNVKPKSLKFWDIFETLKTIRNTIAHGDPLFVISYRRANKFNKQIDLIHLSSEKNECPHTKSLYPSRPHPSYEPTSNWFCSLKSDLGGIEQLNKKCLDFVEEVRSQYLKFGELRGISKDMLYACRF
;
A
#
# COMPACT_ATOMS: atom_id res chain seq x y z
N MET A 1 6.34 14.92 21.95
CA MET A 1 5.26 14.53 21.02
C MET A 1 5.47 13.19 20.30
N SER A 2 6.62 12.50 20.42
CA SER A 2 6.90 11.26 19.68
C SER A 2 6.08 10.09 20.20
N LEU A 3 6.08 9.86 21.51
CA LEU A 3 5.27 8.81 22.13
C LEU A 3 3.77 9.11 21.97
N MET A 4 3.39 10.38 22.02
CA MET A 4 2.03 10.83 21.67
C MET A 4 1.69 10.51 20.20
N ARG A 5 2.61 10.77 19.26
CA ARG A 5 2.40 10.47 17.84
C ARG A 5 2.35 8.97 17.58
N MET A 6 3.21 8.17 18.19
CA MET A 6 3.17 6.70 18.12
C MET A 6 1.82 6.18 18.63
N ASN A 7 1.34 6.70 19.76
CA ASN A 7 0.02 6.32 20.31
C ASN A 7 -1.13 6.76 19.42
N HIS A 8 -1.07 7.96 18.86
CA HIS A 8 -2.06 8.44 17.92
C HIS A 8 -2.09 7.56 16.66
N VAL A 9 -0.92 7.27 16.06
CA VAL A 9 -0.82 6.38 14.89
C VAL A 9 -1.34 4.99 15.20
N LYS A 10 -1.00 4.43 16.37
CA LYS A 10 -1.57 3.16 16.85
C LYS A 10 -3.11 3.21 16.92
N ASN A 11 -3.67 4.27 17.48
CA ASN A 11 -5.12 4.41 17.62
C ASN A 11 -5.82 4.61 16.25
N GLU A 12 -5.21 5.37 15.34
CA GLU A 12 -5.68 5.51 13.96
C GLU A 12 -5.69 4.16 13.23
N LEU A 13 -4.62 3.36 13.35
CA LEU A 13 -4.54 2.03 12.75
C LEU A 13 -5.55 1.05 13.36
N LYS A 14 -5.84 1.17 14.67
CA LYS A 14 -6.93 0.40 15.30
C LYS A 14 -8.29 0.79 14.74
N SER A 15 -8.58 2.08 14.64
CA SER A 15 -9.82 2.58 14.03
C SER A 15 -9.95 2.15 12.56
N LEU A 16 -8.86 2.20 11.81
CA LEU A 16 -8.81 1.69 10.43
C LEU A 16 -9.12 0.20 10.36
N SER A 17 -8.76 -0.60 11.36
CA SER A 17 -9.08 -2.03 11.39
C SER A 17 -10.58 -2.29 11.30
N ASP A 18 -11.38 -1.52 12.05
CA ASP A 18 -12.84 -1.67 12.07
C ASP A 18 -13.46 -1.22 10.73
N VAL A 19 -12.92 -0.16 10.14
CA VAL A 19 -13.31 0.33 8.83
C VAL A 19 -12.98 -0.70 7.74
N ILE A 20 -11.78 -1.27 7.74
CA ILE A 20 -11.33 -2.30 6.80
C ILE A 20 -12.22 -3.54 6.91
N ALA A 21 -12.50 -4.02 8.12
CA ALA A 21 -13.38 -5.16 8.33
C ALA A 21 -14.80 -4.91 7.79
N SER A 22 -15.32 -3.69 7.98
CA SER A 22 -16.62 -3.29 7.44
C SER A 22 -16.61 -3.22 5.90
N LEU A 23 -15.52 -2.71 5.31
CA LEU A 23 -15.35 -2.65 3.85
C LEU A 23 -15.27 -4.04 3.23
N ILE A 24 -14.48 -4.95 3.81
CA ILE A 24 -14.37 -6.35 3.36
C ILE A 24 -15.75 -6.99 3.37
N LYS A 25 -16.48 -6.90 4.48
CA LYS A 25 -17.82 -7.50 4.61
C LYS A 25 -18.80 -6.95 3.57
N ASN A 26 -18.78 -5.64 3.33
CA ASN A 26 -19.65 -5.03 2.32
C ASN A 26 -19.25 -5.47 0.91
N HIS A 27 -17.95 -5.49 0.61
CA HIS A 27 -17.43 -5.93 -0.67
C HIS A 27 -17.80 -7.38 -0.98
N GLU A 28 -17.63 -8.29 -0.03
CA GLU A 28 -17.99 -9.71 -0.17
C GLU A 28 -19.50 -9.90 -0.42
N ARG A 29 -20.33 -9.18 0.33
CA ARG A 29 -21.80 -9.21 0.15
C ARG A 29 -22.17 -8.75 -1.25
N ASP A 30 -21.68 -7.57 -1.64
CA ASP A 30 -22.03 -6.97 -2.92
C ASP A 30 -21.52 -7.86 -4.06
N LEU A 31 -20.28 -8.35 -3.98
CA LEU A 31 -19.70 -9.27 -4.96
C LEU A 31 -20.50 -10.57 -5.09
N MET A 32 -21.01 -11.14 -4.00
CA MET A 32 -21.88 -12.32 -4.04
C MET A 32 -23.20 -12.02 -4.78
N GLU A 33 -23.83 -10.89 -4.50
CA GLU A 33 -25.07 -10.46 -5.15
C GLU A 33 -24.88 -10.31 -6.66
N TYR A 34 -23.87 -9.55 -7.10
CA TYR A 34 -23.65 -9.31 -8.52
C TYR A 34 -23.13 -10.54 -9.26
N ASN A 35 -22.35 -11.42 -8.61
CA ASN A 35 -21.98 -12.69 -9.21
C ASN A 35 -23.21 -13.59 -9.42
N THR A 36 -24.15 -13.59 -8.48
CA THR A 36 -25.40 -14.34 -8.62
C THR A 36 -26.20 -13.81 -9.82
N GLN A 37 -26.39 -12.50 -9.91
CA GLN A 37 -27.08 -11.85 -11.04
C GLN A 37 -26.40 -12.14 -12.39
N ALA A 38 -25.07 -12.09 -12.45
CA ALA A 38 -24.31 -12.41 -13.66
C ALA A 38 -24.48 -13.90 -14.03
N SER A 39 -24.38 -14.80 -13.04
CA SER A 39 -24.52 -16.24 -13.29
C SER A 39 -25.91 -16.65 -13.78
N GLU A 40 -26.97 -16.01 -13.28
CA GLU A 40 -28.36 -16.27 -13.70
C GLU A 40 -28.63 -15.82 -15.14
N SER A 41 -27.86 -14.86 -15.65
CA SER A 41 -27.97 -14.37 -17.02
C SER A 41 -27.03 -15.10 -18.01
N GLU A 42 -25.92 -15.66 -17.54
CA GLU A 42 -24.90 -16.32 -18.37
C GLU A 42 -25.44 -17.51 -19.18
N SER A 43 -26.29 -18.35 -18.59
CA SER A 43 -26.86 -19.50 -19.31
C SER A 43 -27.77 -19.06 -20.46
N LYS A 44 -28.51 -17.96 -20.27
CA LYS A 44 -29.38 -17.38 -21.30
C LYS A 44 -28.57 -16.75 -22.43
N PHE A 45 -27.46 -16.08 -22.10
CA PHE A 45 -26.56 -15.53 -23.11
C PHE A 45 -25.87 -16.64 -23.90
N THR A 46 -25.40 -17.70 -23.24
CA THR A 46 -24.73 -18.82 -23.89
C THR A 46 -25.64 -19.53 -24.89
N GLU A 47 -26.90 -19.76 -24.52
CA GLU A 47 -27.90 -20.36 -25.42
C GLU A 47 -28.19 -19.45 -26.63
N ARG A 48 -28.41 -18.15 -26.40
CA ARG A 48 -28.64 -17.16 -27.47
C ARG A 48 -27.44 -17.03 -28.41
N GLU A 49 -26.21 -17.03 -27.89
CA GLU A 49 -24.99 -17.00 -28.72
C GLU A 49 -24.87 -18.26 -29.57
N SER A 50 -25.11 -19.43 -29.00
CA SER A 50 -25.08 -20.69 -29.76
C SER A 50 -26.10 -20.67 -30.90
N MET A 51 -27.29 -20.15 -30.66
CA MET A 51 -28.32 -19.99 -31.70
C MET A 51 -27.88 -18.99 -32.77
N ALA A 52 -27.43 -17.80 -32.39
CA ALA A 52 -26.99 -16.77 -33.32
C ALA A 52 -25.78 -17.23 -34.17
N HIS A 53 -24.83 -17.95 -33.58
CA HIS A 53 -23.72 -18.59 -34.31
C HIS A 53 -24.21 -19.64 -35.30
N SER A 54 -25.17 -20.50 -34.91
CA SER A 54 -25.72 -21.52 -35.81
C SER A 54 -26.46 -20.92 -37.01
N GLN A 55 -27.02 -19.72 -36.84
CA GLN A 55 -27.78 -18.99 -37.86
C GLN A 55 -26.92 -17.98 -38.63
N GLN A 56 -25.64 -17.80 -38.27
CA GLN A 56 -24.76 -16.76 -38.80
C GLN A 56 -25.33 -15.33 -38.65
N ASP A 57 -26.09 -15.10 -37.57
CA ASP A 57 -26.71 -13.82 -37.27
C ASP A 57 -25.76 -12.93 -36.46
N TRP A 58 -24.98 -12.10 -37.18
CA TRP A 58 -23.98 -11.24 -36.58
C TRP A 58 -24.57 -10.03 -35.84
N ASP A 59 -25.76 -9.58 -36.23
CA ASP A 59 -26.45 -8.47 -35.56
C ASP A 59 -26.95 -8.94 -34.19
N ALA A 60 -27.54 -10.14 -34.12
CA ALA A 60 -27.92 -10.76 -32.85
C ALA A 60 -26.71 -10.99 -31.92
N LEU A 61 -25.56 -11.42 -32.46
CA LEU A 61 -24.32 -11.56 -31.68
C LEU A 61 -23.82 -10.21 -31.14
N HIS A 62 -23.97 -9.13 -31.90
CA HIS A 62 -23.60 -7.79 -31.45
C HIS A 62 -24.50 -7.33 -30.29
N GLU A 63 -25.82 -7.51 -30.41
CA GLU A 63 -26.78 -7.16 -29.34
C GLU A 63 -26.54 -7.97 -28.07
N ILE A 64 -26.31 -9.29 -28.18
CA ILE A 64 -25.99 -10.15 -27.03
C ILE A 64 -24.72 -9.67 -26.32
N ASN A 65 -23.70 -9.25 -27.06
CA ASN A 65 -22.47 -8.73 -26.47
C ASN A 65 -22.70 -7.41 -25.71
N ILE A 66 -23.56 -6.52 -26.23
CA ILE A 66 -23.93 -5.27 -25.53
C ILE A 66 -24.69 -5.59 -24.24
N GLU A 67 -25.66 -6.51 -24.29
CA GLU A 67 -26.41 -6.94 -23.10
C GLU A 67 -25.52 -7.63 -22.06
N ARG A 68 -24.60 -8.49 -22.50
CA ARG A 68 -23.64 -9.14 -21.59
C ARG A 68 -22.71 -8.10 -20.94
N LEU A 69 -22.24 -7.10 -21.70
CA LEU A 69 -21.45 -6.01 -21.15
C LEU A 69 -22.21 -5.22 -20.09
N SER A 70 -23.48 -4.90 -20.31
CA SER A 70 -24.29 -4.18 -19.32
C SER A 70 -24.57 -5.02 -18.08
N SER A 71 -24.80 -6.33 -18.23
CA SER A 71 -25.01 -7.26 -17.12
C SER A 71 -23.77 -7.45 -16.22
N THR A 72 -22.56 -7.37 -16.80
CA THR A 72 -21.29 -7.53 -16.06
C THR A 72 -20.70 -6.20 -15.57
N GLN A 73 -21.31 -5.07 -15.96
CA GLN A 73 -20.86 -3.74 -15.57
C GLN A 73 -20.79 -3.53 -14.04
N PRO A 74 -21.77 -3.99 -13.23
CA PRO A 74 -21.70 -3.85 -11.78
C PRO A 74 -20.46 -4.53 -11.15
N LEU A 75 -20.09 -5.71 -11.65
CA LEU A 75 -18.88 -6.43 -11.20
C LEU A 75 -17.61 -5.62 -11.49
N LYS A 76 -17.47 -5.09 -12.71
CA LYS A 76 -16.34 -4.23 -13.09
C LYS A 76 -16.27 -2.97 -12.22
N THR A 77 -17.42 -2.39 -11.90
CA THR A 77 -17.51 -1.20 -11.02
C THR A 77 -17.03 -1.52 -9.61
N ILE A 78 -17.42 -2.66 -9.04
CA ILE A 78 -16.97 -3.07 -7.71
C ILE A 78 -15.47 -3.38 -7.67
N GLU A 79 -14.96 -4.08 -8.66
CA GLU A 79 -13.52 -4.34 -8.74
C GLU A 79 -12.71 -3.04 -8.81
N SER A 80 -13.21 -2.07 -9.59
CA SER A 80 -12.58 -0.75 -9.72
C SER A 80 -12.66 0.03 -8.40
N LEU A 81 -13.81 -0.01 -7.71
CA LEU A 81 -13.98 0.63 -6.41
C LEU A 81 -13.07 0.02 -5.35
N ALA A 82 -12.94 -1.31 -5.32
CA ALA A 82 -12.09 -2.00 -4.36
C ALA A 82 -10.61 -1.71 -4.59
N LYS A 83 -10.17 -1.61 -5.86
CA LYS A 83 -8.81 -1.13 -6.20
C LYS A 83 -8.58 0.28 -5.66
N LEU A 84 -9.51 1.22 -5.90
CA LEU A 84 -9.41 2.58 -5.39
C LEU A 84 -9.35 2.62 -3.85
N GLN A 85 -10.16 1.80 -3.18
CA GLN A 85 -10.13 1.67 -1.72
C GLN A 85 -8.76 1.18 -1.24
N ASN A 86 -8.21 0.15 -1.89
CA ASN A 86 -6.86 -0.35 -1.60
C ASN A 86 -5.80 0.73 -1.78
N GLU A 87 -5.87 1.53 -2.84
CA GLU A 87 -4.96 2.65 -3.10
C GLU A 87 -5.01 3.69 -1.98
N LEU A 88 -6.21 4.17 -1.63
CA LEU A 88 -6.41 5.19 -0.60
C LEU A 88 -5.93 4.71 0.77
N ILE A 89 -6.27 3.47 1.12
CA ILE A 89 -5.90 2.90 2.41
C ILE A 89 -4.38 2.68 2.47
N LEU A 90 -3.75 2.19 1.41
CA LEU A 90 -2.29 2.06 1.32
C LEU A 90 -1.60 3.41 1.51
N VAL A 91 -2.05 4.45 0.81
CA VAL A 91 -1.49 5.81 0.92
C VAL A 91 -1.60 6.31 2.36
N LYS A 92 -2.74 6.09 3.02
CA LYS A 92 -2.93 6.48 4.43
C LYS A 92 -1.97 5.73 5.37
N HIS A 93 -1.77 4.42 5.19
CA HIS A 93 -0.82 3.65 6.00
C HIS A 93 0.62 4.18 5.86
N VAL A 94 1.08 4.42 4.64
CA VAL A 94 2.43 4.96 4.39
C VAL A 94 2.59 6.32 5.06
N ALA A 95 1.61 7.22 4.90
CA ALA A 95 1.65 8.55 5.50
C ALA A 95 1.67 8.51 7.04
N LEU A 96 0.90 7.62 7.67
CA LEU A 96 0.89 7.43 9.11
C LEU A 96 2.25 6.96 9.65
N ILE A 97 2.83 5.94 9.01
CA ILE A 97 4.14 5.40 9.38
C ILE A 97 5.26 6.42 9.17
N GLU A 98 5.32 7.06 8.00
CA GLU A 98 6.33 8.07 7.69
C GLU A 98 6.26 9.24 8.68
N SER A 99 5.06 9.73 8.96
CA SER A 99 4.84 10.79 9.94
C SER A 99 5.27 10.38 11.35
N MET A 100 5.03 9.13 11.76
CA MET A 100 5.53 8.62 13.05
C MET A 100 7.05 8.67 13.13
N ILE A 101 7.74 8.19 12.09
CA ILE A 101 9.21 8.15 12.05
C ILE A 101 9.77 9.57 12.09
N VAL A 102 9.28 10.47 11.23
CA VAL A 102 9.73 11.88 11.18
C VAL A 102 9.52 12.58 12.52
N LYS A 103 8.34 12.42 13.15
CA LYS A 103 8.08 13.03 14.46
C LYS A 103 8.93 12.42 15.58
N THR A 104 9.30 11.14 15.46
CA THR A 104 10.24 10.49 16.39
C THR A 104 11.63 11.08 16.27
N PHE A 105 12.13 11.26 15.04
CA PHE A 105 13.40 11.91 14.77
C PHE A 105 13.45 13.34 15.31
N TRP A 106 12.41 14.13 15.00
CA TRP A 106 12.25 15.48 15.53
C TRP A 106 12.34 15.47 17.06
N CYS A 107 11.52 14.69 17.74
CA CYS A 107 11.52 14.63 19.20
C CYS A 107 12.87 14.23 19.80
N LEU A 108 13.56 13.24 19.22
CA LEU A 108 14.88 12.83 19.68
C LEU A 108 15.91 13.94 19.55
N THR A 109 15.87 14.69 18.45
CA THR A 109 16.76 15.83 18.21
C THR A 109 16.65 16.86 19.33
N TYR A 110 15.42 17.16 19.77
CA TYR A 110 15.17 18.12 20.87
C TYR A 110 15.50 17.53 22.23
N VAL A 111 15.07 16.30 22.53
CA VAL A 111 15.29 15.67 23.84
C VAL A 111 16.78 15.48 24.13
N LEU A 112 17.58 15.21 23.09
CA LEU A 112 19.03 15.07 23.20
C LEU A 112 19.80 16.38 22.98
N SER A 113 19.09 17.50 22.80
CA SER A 113 19.67 18.84 22.56
C SER A 113 20.69 18.86 21.41
N HIS A 114 20.45 18.10 20.34
CA HIS A 114 21.38 17.94 19.22
C HIS A 114 21.31 19.12 18.25
N GLN A 115 21.98 20.22 18.61
CA GLN A 115 21.88 21.51 17.90
C GLN A 115 22.17 21.41 16.40
N GLU A 116 23.19 20.66 15.97
CA GLU A 116 23.53 20.53 14.55
C GLU A 116 22.36 20.02 13.70
N TYR A 117 21.62 19.02 14.20
CA TYR A 117 20.48 18.45 13.48
C TYR A 117 19.26 19.35 13.57
N GLN A 118 19.09 20.05 14.70
CA GLN A 118 18.11 21.12 14.77
C GLN A 118 18.37 22.17 13.70
N LYS A 119 19.64 22.55 13.48
CA LYS A 119 20.02 23.52 12.46
C LYS A 119 19.86 22.99 11.03
N GLN A 120 20.22 21.75 10.79
CA GLN A 120 20.21 21.16 9.46
C GLN A 120 18.80 20.79 8.98
N TYR A 121 17.96 20.26 9.88
CA TYR A 121 16.69 19.64 9.51
C TYR A 121 15.45 20.44 9.92
N PHE A 122 15.58 21.39 10.87
CA PHE A 122 14.41 22.00 11.53
C PHE A 122 14.51 23.53 11.71
N LEU A 123 15.56 24.19 11.21
CA LEU A 123 15.84 25.60 11.51
C LEU A 123 14.86 26.59 10.89
N ASP A 124 14.22 26.23 9.77
CA ASP A 124 13.32 27.11 9.02
C ASP A 124 11.84 26.71 9.11
N GLN A 125 11.45 25.84 10.05
CA GLN A 125 10.14 25.14 10.03
C GLN A 125 9.84 24.46 8.68
N THR A 126 10.86 24.22 7.86
CA THR A 126 10.74 23.53 6.59
C THR A 126 10.24 22.11 6.85
N ASN A 127 9.27 21.67 6.04
CA ASN A 127 8.54 20.41 6.14
C ASN A 127 9.44 19.20 5.86
N PHE A 128 10.47 18.97 6.70
CA PHE A 128 11.26 17.75 6.64
C PHE A 128 10.32 16.57 6.77
N SER A 129 10.21 15.81 5.69
CA SER A 129 9.22 14.75 5.50
C SER A 129 9.85 13.44 5.03
N ASP A 130 11.17 13.39 4.88
CA ASP A 130 11.83 12.16 4.45
C ASP A 130 11.94 11.15 5.60
N GLY A 131 11.03 10.18 5.62
CA GLY A 131 11.05 9.08 6.58
C GLY A 131 12.30 8.19 6.51
N PHE A 132 12.99 8.11 5.36
CA PHE A 132 14.17 7.26 5.22
C PHE A 132 15.40 7.87 5.88
N GLU A 133 15.61 9.16 5.63
CA GLU A 133 16.64 9.93 6.30
C GLU A 133 16.34 10.02 7.80
N ALA A 134 15.09 10.32 8.19
CA ALA A 134 14.65 10.32 9.58
C ALA A 134 15.01 9.01 10.31
N ALA A 135 14.74 7.85 9.68
CA ALA A 135 15.04 6.55 10.27
C ALA A 135 16.56 6.32 10.45
N SER A 136 17.41 6.78 9.51
CA SER A 136 18.87 6.75 9.68
C SER A 136 19.30 7.63 10.86
N LYS A 137 18.79 8.85 10.93
CA LYS A 137 19.17 9.81 11.96
C LYS A 137 18.70 9.41 13.36
N ILE A 138 17.58 8.71 13.48
CA ILE A 138 17.16 8.06 14.74
C ILE A 138 18.21 7.04 15.20
N GLN A 139 18.74 6.22 14.30
CA GLN A 139 19.76 5.22 14.65
C GLN A 139 21.05 5.88 15.13
N GLU A 140 21.50 6.93 14.43
CA GLU A 140 22.67 7.73 14.80
C GLU A 140 22.47 8.39 16.18
N LEU A 141 21.40 9.15 16.37
CA LEU A 141 21.11 9.86 17.62
C LEU A 141 20.98 8.94 18.84
N THR A 142 20.43 7.74 18.63
CA THR A 142 20.17 6.82 19.74
C THR A 142 21.33 5.86 20.01
N ASN A 143 22.47 6.01 19.33
CA ASN A 143 23.58 5.06 19.35
C ASN A 143 23.07 3.63 19.13
N ASN A 144 22.30 3.42 18.05
CA ASN A 144 21.82 2.10 17.66
C ASN A 144 20.82 1.43 18.63
N ASN A 145 20.21 2.17 19.56
CA ASN A 145 19.19 1.64 20.48
C ASN A 145 17.78 1.62 19.87
N VAL A 146 17.46 2.59 19.01
CA VAL A 146 16.21 2.62 18.24
C VAL A 146 16.57 2.44 16.76
N LYS A 147 16.14 1.33 16.18
CA LYS A 147 16.54 0.91 14.82
C LYS A 147 15.34 0.56 13.95
N PRO A 148 14.61 1.56 13.43
CA PRO A 148 13.48 1.30 12.54
C PRO A 148 13.87 0.48 11.30
N LYS A 149 15.06 0.75 10.73
CA LYS A 149 15.53 0.07 9.50
C LYS A 149 15.92 -1.39 9.68
N SER A 150 16.21 -1.84 10.90
CA SER A 150 16.55 -3.25 11.15
C SER A 150 15.31 -4.11 11.41
N LEU A 151 14.12 -3.50 11.47
CA LEU A 151 12.87 -4.23 11.70
C LEU A 151 12.41 -4.91 10.42
N LYS A 152 11.78 -6.08 10.55
CA LYS A 152 11.30 -6.88 9.40
C LYS A 152 10.33 -6.10 8.51
N PHE A 153 9.56 -5.20 9.11
CA PHE A 153 8.62 -4.34 8.39
C PHE A 153 9.30 -3.34 7.46
N TRP A 154 10.58 -3.00 7.66
CA TRP A 154 11.24 -1.97 6.86
C TRP A 154 11.21 -2.28 5.36
N ASP A 155 11.54 -3.52 4.96
CA ASP A 155 11.47 -3.98 3.57
C ASP A 155 10.07 -3.80 2.93
N ILE A 156 9.02 -3.96 3.75
CA ILE A 156 7.63 -3.72 3.36
C ILE A 156 7.43 -2.22 3.14
N PHE A 157 7.81 -1.40 4.12
CA PHE A 157 7.69 0.06 4.05
C PHE A 157 8.41 0.65 2.83
N GLU A 158 9.60 0.14 2.49
CA GLU A 158 10.31 0.62 1.30
C GLU A 158 9.52 0.37 0.02
N THR A 159 8.89 -0.80 -0.07
CA THR A 159 8.06 -1.18 -1.22
C THR A 159 6.80 -0.34 -1.29
N LEU A 160 6.14 -0.13 -0.14
CA LEU A 160 4.96 0.72 -0.06
C LEU A 160 5.25 2.18 -0.41
N LYS A 161 6.41 2.74 -0.02
CA LYS A 161 6.77 4.13 -0.37
C LYS A 161 6.94 4.29 -1.88
N THR A 162 7.56 3.32 -2.57
CA THR A 162 7.66 3.32 -4.04
C THR A 162 6.27 3.33 -4.67
N ILE A 163 5.37 2.44 -4.22
CA ILE A 163 4.00 2.33 -4.72
C ILE A 163 3.21 3.63 -4.46
N ARG A 164 3.26 4.14 -3.23
CA ARG A 164 2.58 5.37 -2.82
C ARG A 164 2.99 6.57 -3.65
N ASN A 165 4.28 6.70 -3.99
CA ASN A 165 4.74 7.83 -4.80
C ASN A 165 4.11 7.81 -6.19
N THR A 166 3.97 6.64 -6.81
CA THR A 166 3.29 6.50 -8.11
C THR A 166 1.79 6.80 -8.01
N ILE A 167 1.10 6.17 -7.05
CA ILE A 167 -0.35 6.35 -6.84
C ILE A 167 -0.69 7.81 -6.49
N ALA A 168 0.14 8.48 -5.68
CA ALA A 168 -0.09 9.88 -5.29
C ALA A 168 -0.02 10.86 -6.48
N HIS A 169 0.60 10.48 -7.60
CA HIS A 169 0.61 11.24 -8.84
C HIS A 169 -0.56 10.89 -9.78
N GLY A 170 -1.51 10.07 -9.31
CA GLY A 170 -2.70 9.66 -10.07
C GLY A 170 -2.46 8.51 -11.04
N ASP A 171 -1.31 7.83 -10.96
CA ASP A 171 -1.01 6.67 -11.79
C ASP A 171 -1.28 5.37 -11.00
N PRO A 172 -2.31 4.59 -11.37
CA PRO A 172 -2.61 3.32 -10.71
C PRO A 172 -1.63 2.20 -11.12
N LEU A 173 -0.83 2.41 -12.16
CA LEU A 173 0.17 1.46 -12.63
C LEU A 173 1.56 1.84 -12.11
N PHE A 174 2.16 0.96 -11.31
CA PHE A 174 3.52 1.14 -10.80
C PHE A 174 4.46 0.08 -11.34
N VAL A 175 5.74 0.45 -11.48
CA VAL A 175 6.79 -0.46 -11.97
C VAL A 175 7.62 -0.97 -10.81
N ILE A 176 7.72 -2.29 -10.70
CA ILE A 176 8.53 -2.95 -9.67
C ILE A 176 9.14 -4.24 -10.24
N SER A 177 10.28 -4.66 -9.70
CA SER A 177 10.90 -5.92 -10.12
C SER A 177 10.08 -7.13 -9.66
N TYR A 178 10.08 -8.18 -10.47
CA TYR A 178 9.37 -9.43 -10.20
C TYR A 178 9.74 -10.01 -8.83
N ARG A 179 11.03 -10.04 -8.49
CA ARG A 179 11.51 -10.52 -7.19
C ARG A 179 10.93 -9.70 -6.04
N ARG A 180 10.88 -8.37 -6.16
CA ARG A 180 10.42 -7.49 -5.08
C ARG A 180 8.91 -7.59 -4.91
N ALA A 181 8.15 -7.63 -6.00
CA ALA A 181 6.70 -7.88 -5.96
C ALA A 181 6.38 -9.22 -5.27
N ASN A 182 7.06 -10.30 -5.66
CA ASN A 182 6.84 -11.61 -5.04
C ASN A 182 7.28 -11.66 -3.57
N LYS A 183 8.39 -11.02 -3.21
CA LYS A 183 8.82 -10.93 -1.79
C LYS A 183 7.79 -10.17 -0.95
N PHE A 184 7.18 -9.14 -1.51
CA PHE A 184 6.12 -8.38 -0.88
C PHE A 184 4.84 -9.23 -0.74
N ASN A 185 4.35 -9.84 -1.83
CA ASN A 185 3.13 -10.66 -1.83
C ASN A 185 3.19 -11.89 -0.91
N LYS A 186 4.38 -12.42 -0.65
CA LYS A 186 4.57 -13.47 0.37
C LYS A 186 4.24 -13.02 1.80
N GLN A 187 4.23 -11.71 2.05
CA GLN A 187 3.96 -11.13 3.37
C GLN A 187 2.63 -10.40 3.44
N ILE A 188 2.25 -9.74 2.34
CA ILE A 188 1.03 -8.96 2.17
C ILE A 188 0.57 -9.17 0.72
N ASP A 189 -0.47 -9.98 0.53
CA ASP A 189 -0.95 -10.30 -0.82
C ASP A 189 -1.79 -9.16 -1.41
N LEU A 190 -1.14 -8.19 -2.05
CA LEU A 190 -1.79 -6.94 -2.50
C LEU A 190 -1.39 -6.48 -3.90
N ILE A 191 -0.22 -6.90 -4.40
CA ILE A 191 0.28 -6.47 -5.72
C ILE A 191 -0.20 -7.46 -6.79
N HIS A 192 -0.82 -6.94 -7.84
CA HIS A 192 -1.13 -7.68 -9.06
C HIS A 192 -0.05 -7.43 -10.11
N LEU A 193 0.54 -8.51 -10.64
CA LEU A 193 1.47 -8.47 -11.77
C LEU A 193 0.66 -8.47 -13.06
N SER A 194 0.61 -7.33 -13.77
CA SER A 194 -0.19 -7.19 -14.99
C SER A 194 0.59 -7.67 -16.22
N SER A 195 1.75 -7.05 -16.49
CA SER A 195 2.58 -7.41 -17.64
C SER A 195 4.05 -7.10 -17.41
N GLU A 196 4.94 -7.91 -17.98
CA GLU A 196 6.37 -7.65 -17.93
C GLU A 196 6.72 -6.48 -18.86
N LYS A 197 7.46 -5.51 -18.35
CA LYS A 197 7.89 -4.33 -19.10
C LYS A 197 8.90 -4.74 -20.17
N ASN A 198 8.72 -4.23 -21.38
CA ASN A 198 9.69 -4.40 -22.45
C ASN A 198 10.85 -3.42 -22.30
N GLU A 199 12.03 -3.95 -22.01
CA GLU A 199 13.25 -3.15 -21.90
C GLU A 199 14.13 -3.20 -23.16
N CYS A 200 13.72 -3.94 -24.19
CA CYS A 200 14.44 -3.99 -25.45
C CYS A 200 14.53 -2.59 -26.09
N PRO A 201 15.74 -2.02 -26.28
CA PRO A 201 15.90 -0.66 -26.80
C PRO A 201 15.23 -0.44 -28.16
N HIS A 202 15.13 -1.49 -28.97
CA HIS A 202 14.60 -1.43 -30.34
C HIS A 202 13.07 -1.52 -30.41
N THR A 203 12.41 -2.14 -29.43
CA THR A 203 10.97 -2.46 -29.51
C THR A 203 10.15 -1.84 -28.40
N LYS A 204 10.77 -1.29 -27.34
CA LYS A 204 10.06 -0.75 -26.17
C LYS A 204 9.06 0.38 -26.48
N SER A 205 9.30 1.15 -27.55
CA SER A 205 8.41 2.23 -27.98
C SER A 205 7.16 1.72 -28.71
N LEU A 206 7.27 0.56 -29.38
CA LEU A 206 6.18 -0.06 -30.13
C LEU A 206 5.35 -1.00 -29.24
N TYR A 207 6.03 -1.74 -28.38
CA TYR A 207 5.44 -2.72 -27.48
C TYR A 207 5.96 -2.45 -26.07
N PRO A 208 5.23 -1.67 -25.24
CA PRO A 208 5.69 -1.32 -23.89
C PRO A 208 5.74 -2.56 -22.98
N SER A 209 4.93 -3.58 -23.26
CA SER A 209 4.93 -4.87 -22.56
C SER A 209 5.56 -5.97 -23.42
N ARG A 210 6.20 -6.95 -22.77
CA ARG A 210 6.69 -8.17 -23.43
C ARG A 210 5.53 -9.10 -23.76
N PRO A 211 5.43 -9.63 -25.00
CA PRO A 211 4.42 -10.62 -25.36
C PRO A 211 4.55 -11.93 -24.58
N HIS A 212 5.79 -12.34 -24.29
CA HIS A 212 6.10 -13.54 -23.53
C HIS A 212 6.91 -13.15 -22.29
N PRO A 213 6.29 -13.12 -21.09
CA PRO A 213 6.99 -12.80 -19.86
C PRO A 213 8.07 -13.85 -19.53
N SER A 214 9.24 -13.37 -19.15
CA SER A 214 10.39 -14.17 -18.73
C SER A 214 10.30 -14.61 -17.26
N TYR A 215 9.60 -13.84 -16.42
CA TYR A 215 9.55 -14.03 -14.97
C TYR A 215 10.94 -14.04 -14.29
N GLU A 216 11.94 -13.41 -14.92
CA GLU A 216 13.28 -13.30 -14.32
C GLU A 216 13.24 -12.43 -13.06
N PRO A 217 14.03 -12.73 -12.01
CA PRO A 217 14.01 -11.98 -10.75
C PRO A 217 14.23 -10.46 -10.91
N THR A 218 15.05 -10.06 -11.88
CA THR A 218 15.39 -8.66 -12.19
C THR A 218 14.46 -8.01 -13.20
N SER A 219 13.58 -8.77 -13.84
CA SER A 219 12.60 -8.22 -14.79
C SER A 219 11.67 -7.23 -14.10
N ASN A 220 11.39 -6.11 -14.77
CA ASN A 220 10.47 -5.09 -14.27
C ASN A 220 9.06 -5.34 -14.81
N TRP A 221 8.06 -5.14 -13.97
CA TRP A 221 6.67 -5.42 -14.27
C TRP A 221 5.81 -4.19 -14.08
N PHE A 222 4.88 -3.96 -15.00
CA PHE A 222 3.73 -3.10 -14.75
C PHE A 222 2.80 -3.82 -13.79
N CYS A 223 2.53 -3.17 -12.67
CA CYS A 223 1.77 -3.72 -11.57
C CYS A 223 0.64 -2.76 -11.18
N SER A 224 -0.40 -3.31 -10.59
CA SER A 224 -1.48 -2.54 -9.96
C SER A 224 -1.78 -3.15 -8.60
N LEU A 225 -2.65 -2.52 -7.81
CA LEU A 225 -3.19 -3.17 -6.62
C LEU A 225 -4.27 -4.17 -7.03
N LYS A 226 -4.37 -5.28 -6.27
CA LYS A 226 -5.47 -6.23 -6.40
C LYS A 226 -6.82 -5.56 -6.08
N SER A 227 -7.90 -6.12 -6.59
CA SER A 227 -9.28 -5.75 -6.21
C SER A 227 -9.75 -6.44 -4.93
N ASP A 228 -9.04 -7.44 -4.42
CA ASP A 228 -9.32 -8.03 -3.12
C ASP A 228 -8.84 -7.11 -1.99
N LEU A 229 -9.69 -6.92 -0.99
CA LEU A 229 -9.41 -6.08 0.18
C LEU A 229 -8.63 -6.83 1.28
N GLY A 230 -8.50 -8.16 1.21
CA GLY A 230 -7.81 -8.98 2.21
C GLY A 230 -6.34 -8.59 2.42
N GLY A 231 -5.65 -8.14 1.37
CA GLY A 231 -4.27 -7.64 1.47
C GLY A 231 -4.13 -6.41 2.38
N ILE A 232 -5.16 -5.57 2.48
CA ILE A 232 -5.13 -4.36 3.32
C ILE A 232 -5.27 -4.69 4.81
N GLU A 233 -6.02 -5.74 5.16
CA GLU A 233 -6.07 -6.22 6.54
C GLU A 233 -4.68 -6.69 7.01
N GLN A 234 -3.98 -7.45 6.16
CA GLN A 234 -2.61 -7.90 6.42
C GLN A 234 -1.65 -6.71 6.59
N LEU A 235 -1.78 -5.69 5.74
CA LEU A 235 -1.02 -4.46 5.83
C LEU A 235 -1.26 -3.74 7.17
N ASN A 236 -2.52 -3.54 7.56
CA ASN A 236 -2.85 -2.85 8.81
C ASN A 236 -2.25 -3.55 10.03
N LYS A 237 -2.34 -4.88 10.08
CA LYS A 237 -1.72 -5.69 11.14
C LYS A 237 -0.20 -5.50 11.19
N LYS A 238 0.48 -5.57 10.04
CA LYS A 238 1.94 -5.36 9.94
C LYS A 238 2.35 -3.95 10.38
N CYS A 239 1.54 -2.93 10.06
CA CYS A 239 1.77 -1.57 10.52
C CYS A 239 1.61 -1.45 12.05
N LEU A 240 0.58 -2.05 12.64
CA LEU A 240 0.39 -2.08 14.08
C LEU A 240 1.57 -2.73 14.81
N ASP A 241 2.01 -3.90 14.34
CA ASP A 241 3.16 -4.61 14.90
C ASP A 241 4.42 -3.73 14.87
N PHE A 242 4.69 -3.08 13.73
CA PHE A 242 5.84 -2.18 13.58
C PHE A 242 5.78 -0.98 14.53
N VAL A 243 4.62 -0.34 14.69
CA VAL A 243 4.44 0.79 15.61
C VAL A 243 4.76 0.36 17.05
N GLU A 244 4.30 -0.82 17.47
CA GLU A 244 4.58 -1.33 18.81
C GLU A 244 6.05 -1.72 19.01
N GLU A 245 6.70 -2.29 18.01
CA GLU A 245 8.14 -2.60 18.05
C GLU A 245 8.98 -1.33 18.21
N VAL A 246 8.72 -0.31 17.39
CA VAL A 246 9.41 0.99 17.47
C VAL A 246 9.13 1.68 18.80
N ARG A 247 7.86 1.68 19.26
CA ARG A 247 7.48 2.25 20.55
C ARG A 247 8.21 1.56 21.71
N SER A 248 8.34 0.25 21.67
CA SER A 248 9.04 -0.52 22.71
C SER A 248 10.52 -0.21 22.74
N GLN A 249 11.18 -0.12 21.57
CA GLN A 249 12.58 0.32 21.49
C GLN A 249 12.76 1.74 22.03
N TYR A 250 11.84 2.65 21.68
CA TYR A 250 11.88 4.05 22.10
C TYR A 250 11.73 4.22 23.61
N LEU A 251 10.80 3.48 24.23
CA LEU A 251 10.62 3.47 25.69
C LEU A 251 11.85 2.92 26.41
N LYS A 252 12.39 1.78 25.93
CA LYS A 252 13.60 1.17 26.50
C LYS A 252 14.80 2.11 26.41
N PHE A 253 14.95 2.81 25.28
CA PHE A 253 15.99 3.84 25.13
C PHE A 253 15.85 4.96 26.17
N GLY A 254 14.63 5.46 26.38
CA GLY A 254 14.37 6.50 27.38
C GLY A 254 14.73 6.05 28.80
N GLU A 255 14.32 4.85 29.19
CA GLU A 255 14.67 4.24 30.48
C GLU A 255 16.19 4.12 30.67
N LEU A 256 16.91 3.63 29.67
CA LEU A 256 18.37 3.50 29.71
C LEU A 256 19.11 4.84 29.83
N ARG A 257 18.51 5.94 29.38
CA ARG A 257 19.08 7.29 29.44
C ARG A 257 18.57 8.13 30.61
N GLY A 258 17.74 7.56 31.49
CA GLY A 258 17.12 8.30 32.60
C GLY A 258 16.13 9.37 32.13
N ILE A 259 15.60 9.26 30.90
CA ILE A 259 14.62 10.20 30.34
C ILE A 259 13.24 9.79 30.84
N SER A 260 12.53 10.70 31.51
CA SER A 260 11.19 10.39 32.02
C SER A 260 10.21 10.14 30.87
N LYS A 261 9.18 9.33 31.13
CA LYS A 261 8.09 9.13 30.16
C LYS A 261 7.46 10.47 29.77
N ASP A 262 7.32 11.39 30.72
CA ASP A 262 6.80 12.72 30.46
C ASP A 262 7.65 13.52 29.48
N MET A 263 8.99 13.39 29.51
CA MET A 263 9.85 14.04 28.51
C MET A 263 9.67 13.44 27.11
N LEU A 264 9.51 12.11 27.02
CA LEU A 264 9.21 11.41 25.76
C LEU A 264 7.81 11.76 25.21
N TYR A 265 6.84 11.97 26.11
CA TYR A 265 5.51 12.46 25.77
C TYR A 265 5.53 13.92 25.34
N ALA A 266 6.16 14.76 26.16
CA ALA A 266 6.01 16.19 26.12
C ALA A 266 6.70 16.77 24.90
N CYS A 267 7.99 16.50 24.62
CA CYS A 267 8.82 17.34 23.72
C CYS A 267 8.17 18.71 23.46
N ARG A 268 8.02 19.48 24.54
CA ARG A 268 7.30 20.74 24.55
C ARG A 268 8.29 21.81 24.14
N PHE A 269 8.15 22.28 22.91
CA PHE A 269 8.43 23.64 22.49
C PHE A 269 7.36 24.03 21.48
#